data_AF-A0A3M4W801-F1
#
_entry.id   AF-A0A3M4W801-F1
#
_cell.length_a   1.000
_cell.length_b   1.000
_cell.length_c   1.000
_cell.angle_alpha   90.00
_cell.angle_beta   90.00
_cell.angle_gamma   90.00
#
_symmetry.space_group_name_H-M   'P 1'
#
loop_
_entity.id
_entity.type
_entity.pdbx_description
1 polymer ?
#
loop_
_entity_poly.entity_id
_entity_poly.type
_entity_poly.pdbx_seq_one_letter_code
_entity_poly.pdbx_strand_id
1 'polypeptide(L)'
;MTSVQTPRALRVGVSALFDPNDTPHARTFLRALAVARNFIAGLDRVEWRFLDDGANAARGVEVARQMIDWEVDLVVGHFSSDAALSAAPLYQQAGIPLLTPAATIDCLTLEHPNVFRFCPSDRQLASDLLAWLKTRNWQVLHIDADDSAHGQALASAIAVAARQAGLRRVFEPDQAQVEVFAGRLQASREHWIARRQSGSTRPLVLTDDAASPYLGNAQADDRDTYVIGFGVAGLAEEPESSSGQATDFHQQLYGAMPQTYYRESLLMLYVLGVLANSTLRKAELSAALSNTIFNTPLGLVSFDRGECRGAFNSVWKLGERGLVPVTE
;
A
#
# COMPACT_ATOMS: atom_id res chain seq x y z
N MET A 1 -39.86 12.01 -26.21
CA MET A 1 -39.23 10.84 -25.59
C MET A 1 -37.73 11.06 -25.59
N THR A 2 -37.20 11.65 -24.52
CA THR A 2 -35.75 11.78 -24.33
C THR A 2 -35.19 10.38 -24.05
N SER A 3 -34.41 9.84 -24.99
CA SER A 3 -33.67 8.59 -24.79
C SER A 3 -32.74 8.80 -23.60
N VAL A 4 -33.00 8.10 -22.49
CA VAL A 4 -32.04 8.00 -21.38
C VAL A 4 -30.88 7.18 -21.94
N GLN A 5 -29.84 7.87 -22.44
CA GLN A 5 -28.58 7.22 -22.78
C GLN A 5 -28.07 6.54 -21.52
N THR A 6 -28.00 5.21 -21.54
CA THR A 6 -27.35 4.45 -20.47
C THR A 6 -25.90 4.95 -20.37
N PRO A 7 -25.43 5.40 -19.19
CA PRO A 7 -24.05 5.85 -19.04
C PRO A 7 -23.09 4.77 -19.51
N ARG A 8 -22.07 5.15 -20.29
CA ARG A 8 -21.00 4.24 -20.73
C ARG A 8 -20.37 3.60 -19.50
N ALA A 9 -20.08 2.30 -19.58
CA ALA A 9 -19.30 1.61 -18.56
C ALA A 9 -17.97 2.33 -18.31
N LEU A 10 -17.60 2.48 -17.03
CA LEU A 10 -16.30 3.01 -16.64
C LEU A 10 -15.23 1.96 -16.96
N ARG A 11 -14.23 2.32 -17.77
CA ARG A 11 -13.13 1.45 -18.17
C ARG A 11 -11.99 1.57 -17.18
N VAL A 12 -11.74 0.51 -16.42
CA VAL A 12 -10.75 0.49 -15.34
C VAL A 12 -9.65 -0.48 -15.70
N GLY A 13 -8.44 0.07 -15.83
CA GLY A 13 -7.22 -0.71 -15.94
C GLY A 13 -6.74 -1.10 -14.55
N VAL A 14 -6.33 -2.35 -14.36
CA VAL A 14 -5.64 -2.83 -13.16
C VAL A 14 -4.27 -3.31 -13.58
N SER A 15 -3.22 -2.73 -12.99
CA SER A 15 -1.85 -3.13 -13.22
C SER A 15 -1.19 -3.59 -11.93
N ALA A 16 -0.63 -4.79 -11.92
CA ALA A 16 0.09 -5.37 -10.80
C ALA A 16 1.03 -6.51 -11.26
N LEU A 17 1.88 -7.02 -10.38
CA LEU A 17 2.47 -8.36 -10.51
C LEU A 17 1.46 -9.38 -9.96
N PHE A 18 0.98 -10.29 -10.81
CA PHE A 18 -0.07 -11.25 -10.43
C PHE A 18 0.44 -12.58 -9.89
N ASP A 19 1.75 -12.81 -9.88
CA ASP A 19 2.33 -14.00 -9.25
C ASP A 19 2.25 -13.89 -7.72
N PRO A 20 1.42 -14.73 -7.06
CA PRO A 20 1.24 -14.66 -5.61
C PRO A 20 2.46 -15.18 -4.82
N ASN A 21 3.45 -15.79 -5.49
CA ASN A 21 4.69 -16.22 -4.85
C ASN A 21 5.65 -15.05 -4.66
N ASP A 22 5.60 -14.05 -5.53
CA ASP A 22 6.46 -12.87 -5.46
C ASP A 22 5.88 -11.80 -4.53
N THR A 23 4.57 -11.52 -4.63
CA THR A 23 3.91 -10.53 -3.79
C THR A 23 2.46 -10.87 -3.46
N PRO A 24 1.97 -10.56 -2.24
CA PRO A 24 0.55 -10.69 -1.90
C PRO A 24 -0.32 -9.58 -2.52
N HIS A 25 0.25 -8.47 -3.02
CA HIS A 25 -0.49 -7.24 -3.39
C HIS A 25 -1.68 -7.50 -4.33
N ALA A 26 -1.42 -8.10 -5.49
CA ALA A 26 -2.46 -8.36 -6.49
C ALA A 26 -3.51 -9.35 -5.98
N ARG A 27 -3.08 -10.39 -5.26
CA ARG A 27 -4.01 -11.36 -4.66
C ARG A 27 -4.94 -10.69 -3.66
N THR A 28 -4.41 -9.85 -2.77
CA THR A 28 -5.24 -9.13 -1.80
C THR A 28 -6.24 -8.22 -2.50
N PHE A 29 -5.82 -7.47 -3.51
CA PHE A 29 -6.72 -6.64 -4.30
C PHE A 29 -7.81 -7.45 -4.99
N LEU A 30 -7.46 -8.56 -5.64
CA LEU A 30 -8.43 -9.43 -6.32
C LEU A 30 -9.44 -10.03 -5.35
N ARG A 31 -9.01 -10.40 -4.14
CA ARG A 31 -9.91 -10.86 -3.06
C ARG A 31 -10.84 -9.74 -2.59
N ALA A 32 -10.31 -8.53 -2.40
CA ALA A 32 -11.11 -7.35 -2.07
C ALA A 32 -12.13 -7.03 -3.17
N LEU A 33 -11.74 -7.09 -4.45
CA LEU A 33 -12.62 -6.89 -5.58
C LEU A 33 -13.73 -7.94 -5.64
N ALA A 34 -13.39 -9.21 -5.46
CA ALA A 34 -14.36 -10.29 -5.44
C ALA A 34 -15.39 -10.11 -4.32
N VAL A 35 -14.95 -9.71 -3.13
CA VAL A 35 -15.83 -9.37 -2.00
C VAL A 35 -16.71 -8.16 -2.33
N ALA A 36 -16.08 -7.05 -2.72
CA ALA A 36 -16.71 -5.76 -3.02
C ALA A 36 -17.81 -5.84 -4.08
N ARG A 37 -17.64 -6.64 -5.14
CA ARG A 37 -18.64 -6.79 -6.21
C ARG A 37 -20.00 -7.31 -5.73
N ASN A 38 -20.09 -7.87 -4.53
CA ASN A 38 -21.36 -8.37 -3.97
C ASN A 38 -22.21 -7.28 -3.31
N PHE A 39 -21.62 -6.14 -2.92
CA PHE A 39 -22.34 -5.13 -2.13
C PHE A 39 -21.97 -3.67 -2.45
N ILE A 40 -20.90 -3.41 -3.18
CA ILE A 40 -20.58 -2.07 -3.67
C ILE A 40 -21.27 -1.88 -5.03
N ALA A 41 -22.36 -1.11 -5.03
CA ALA A 41 -23.08 -0.77 -6.25
C ALA A 41 -22.17 -0.09 -7.28
N GLY A 42 -22.42 -0.35 -8.57
CA GLY A 42 -21.69 0.27 -9.68
C GLY A 42 -20.49 -0.55 -10.18
N LEU A 43 -19.87 -1.37 -9.33
CA LEU A 43 -18.76 -2.23 -9.73
C LEU A 43 -19.16 -3.34 -10.71
N ASP A 44 -20.44 -3.70 -10.74
CA ASP A 44 -21.04 -4.63 -11.70
C ASP A 44 -21.04 -4.09 -13.15
N ARG A 45 -20.95 -2.76 -13.30
CA ARG A 45 -20.97 -2.06 -14.60
C ARG A 45 -19.59 -1.63 -15.07
N VAL A 46 -18.54 -1.88 -14.29
CA VAL A 46 -17.15 -1.54 -14.65
C VAL A 46 -16.64 -2.52 -15.72
N GLU A 47 -16.03 -1.99 -16.77
CA GLU A 47 -15.28 -2.76 -17.74
C GLU A 47 -13.83 -2.85 -17.26
N TRP A 48 -13.38 -4.05 -16.91
CA TRP A 48 -12.06 -4.27 -16.32
C TRP A 48 -11.04 -4.76 -17.35
N ARG A 49 -9.81 -4.24 -17.28
CA ARG A 49 -8.65 -4.81 -17.98
C ARG A 49 -7.50 -5.00 -17.00
N PHE A 50 -7.00 -6.22 -16.90
CA PHE A 50 -5.89 -6.58 -16.01
C PHE A 50 -4.63 -6.78 -16.86
N LEU A 51 -3.53 -6.12 -16.51
CA LEU A 51 -2.24 -6.29 -17.20
C LEU A 51 -1.12 -6.48 -16.17
N ASP A 52 -0.28 -7.48 -16.40
CA ASP A 52 0.85 -7.77 -15.52
C ASP A 52 2.03 -6.82 -15.80
N ASP A 53 2.47 -6.11 -14.76
CA ASP A 53 3.62 -5.19 -14.80
C ASP A 53 4.93 -5.76 -14.28
N GLY A 54 4.94 -6.98 -13.77
CA GLY A 54 6.13 -7.64 -13.24
C GLY A 54 6.77 -6.93 -12.06
N ALA A 55 6.08 -5.98 -11.39
CA ALA A 55 6.68 -5.07 -10.41
C ALA A 55 7.96 -4.39 -10.94
N ASN A 56 7.97 -4.07 -12.24
CA ASN A 56 9.14 -3.62 -12.99
C ASN A 56 8.87 -2.31 -13.73
N ALA A 57 9.85 -1.40 -13.73
CA ALA A 57 9.71 -0.09 -14.36
C ALA A 57 9.52 -0.15 -15.89
N ALA A 58 10.32 -0.95 -16.61
CA ALA A 58 10.22 -1.04 -18.07
C ALA A 58 8.87 -1.61 -18.50
N ARG A 59 8.42 -2.66 -17.80
CA ARG A 59 7.12 -3.26 -18.05
C ARG A 59 5.95 -2.34 -17.63
N GLY A 60 6.09 -1.58 -16.55
CA GLY A 60 5.14 -0.54 -16.15
C GLY A 60 4.85 0.47 -17.27
N VAL A 61 5.90 0.94 -17.95
CA VAL A 61 5.80 1.81 -19.14
C VAL A 61 5.03 1.13 -20.29
N GLU A 62 5.30 -0.14 -20.57
CA GLU A 62 4.58 -0.91 -21.60
C GLU A 62 3.10 -1.08 -21.28
N VAL A 63 2.77 -1.36 -20.02
CA VAL A 63 1.40 -1.48 -19.55
C VAL A 63 0.68 -0.14 -19.66
N ALA A 64 1.32 0.97 -19.27
CA ALA A 64 0.72 2.29 -19.39
C ALA A 64 0.32 2.64 -20.83
N ARG A 65 1.20 2.34 -21.80
CA ARG A 65 0.87 2.51 -23.23
C ARG A 65 -0.32 1.66 -23.65
N GLN A 66 -0.35 0.39 -23.27
CA GLN A 66 -1.48 -0.50 -23.58
C GLN A 66 -2.80 -0.03 -22.95
N MET A 67 -2.78 0.51 -21.73
CA MET A 67 -3.96 1.06 -21.07
C MET A 67 -4.44 2.36 -21.75
N ILE A 68 -3.52 3.20 -22.22
CA ILE A 68 -3.82 4.42 -22.99
C ILE A 68 -4.43 4.06 -24.35
N ASP A 69 -3.84 3.09 -25.07
CA ASP A 69 -4.34 2.60 -26.36
C ASP A 69 -5.72 1.94 -26.22
N TRP A 70 -5.96 1.31 -25.06
CA TRP A 70 -7.26 0.81 -24.68
C TRP A 70 -8.22 1.90 -24.21
N GLU A 71 -7.85 3.18 -24.25
CA GLU A 71 -8.68 4.32 -23.81
C GLU A 71 -9.31 4.11 -22.44
N VAL A 72 -8.50 3.66 -21.48
CA VAL A 72 -8.89 3.54 -20.08
C VAL A 72 -9.40 4.88 -19.53
N ASP A 73 -10.36 4.85 -18.62
CA ASP A 73 -10.85 6.04 -17.91
C ASP A 73 -9.99 6.35 -16.68
N LEU A 74 -9.61 5.33 -15.92
CA LEU A 74 -8.69 5.41 -14.78
C LEU A 74 -7.91 4.11 -14.59
N VAL A 75 -6.73 4.21 -13.98
CA VAL A 75 -5.91 3.03 -13.66
C VAL A 75 -5.85 2.82 -12.15
N VAL A 76 -6.02 1.57 -11.74
CA VAL A 76 -5.75 1.06 -10.40
C VAL A 76 -4.42 0.33 -10.43
N GLY A 77 -3.58 0.64 -9.45
CA GLY A 77 -2.18 0.25 -9.44
C GLY A 77 -1.31 1.44 -9.85
N HIS A 78 -0.09 1.25 -10.30
CA HIS A 78 0.66 0.01 -10.13
C HIS A 78 0.88 -0.23 -8.62
N PHE A 79 0.98 -1.49 -8.20
CA PHE A 79 1.12 -1.80 -6.77
C PHE A 79 2.56 -1.62 -6.29
N SER A 80 3.53 -1.91 -7.17
CA SER A 80 4.94 -1.60 -6.95
C SER A 80 5.23 -0.12 -7.21
N SER A 81 6.00 0.49 -6.31
CA SER A 81 6.55 1.84 -6.47
C SER A 81 7.36 2.02 -7.75
N ASP A 82 8.19 1.03 -8.13
CA ASP A 82 9.02 1.07 -9.34
C ASP A 82 8.17 1.17 -10.62
N ALA A 83 7.16 0.29 -10.74
CA ALA A 83 6.25 0.29 -11.88
C ALA A 83 5.39 1.57 -11.90
N ALA A 84 4.85 1.98 -10.76
CA ALA A 84 4.00 3.16 -10.65
C ALA A 84 4.75 4.44 -11.07
N LEU A 85 5.97 4.63 -10.58
CA LEU A 85 6.77 5.83 -10.85
C LEU A 85 7.08 5.98 -12.34
N SER A 86 7.36 4.87 -13.02
CA SER A 86 7.64 4.86 -14.46
C SER A 86 6.39 5.11 -15.33
N ALA A 87 5.21 4.70 -14.84
CA ALA A 87 3.95 4.78 -15.57
C ALA A 87 3.21 6.12 -15.37
N ALA A 88 3.35 6.73 -14.19
CA ALA A 88 2.63 7.94 -13.79
C ALA A 88 2.76 9.11 -14.80
N PRO A 89 3.95 9.44 -15.36
CA PRO A 89 4.08 10.52 -16.34
C PRO A 89 3.24 10.30 -17.60
N LEU A 90 3.08 9.05 -18.05
CA LEU A 90 2.32 8.71 -19.25
C LEU A 90 0.82 8.90 -19.02
N TYR A 91 0.32 8.44 -17.87
CA TYR A 91 -1.07 8.67 -17.48
C TYR A 91 -1.36 10.15 -17.27
N GLN A 92 -0.40 10.90 -16.69
CA GLN A 92 -0.52 12.34 -16.50
C GLN A 92 -0.66 13.06 -17.84
N GLN A 93 0.19 12.75 -18.81
CA GLN A 93 0.14 13.32 -20.16
C GLN A 93 -1.19 12.98 -20.87
N ALA A 94 -1.75 11.80 -20.61
CA ALA A 94 -3.01 11.34 -21.17
C ALA A 94 -4.26 11.81 -20.39
N GLY A 95 -4.09 12.56 -19.28
CA GLY A 95 -5.19 13.01 -18.43
C GLY A 95 -5.93 11.86 -17.73
N ILE A 96 -5.23 10.77 -17.40
CA ILE A 96 -5.78 9.58 -16.75
C ILE A 96 -5.38 9.60 -15.27
N PRO A 97 -6.33 9.56 -14.33
CA PRO A 97 -6.01 9.42 -12.91
C PRO A 97 -5.47 8.02 -12.61
N LEU A 98 -4.45 7.97 -11.74
CA LEU A 98 -3.80 6.77 -11.24
C LEU A 98 -4.11 6.58 -9.75
N LEU A 99 -4.81 5.51 -9.39
CA LEU A 99 -5.17 5.20 -8.02
C LEU A 99 -4.23 4.11 -7.48
N THR A 100 -3.36 4.46 -6.53
CA THR A 100 -2.33 3.54 -6.01
C THR A 100 -2.69 3.06 -4.60
N PRO A 101 -3.05 1.77 -4.41
CA PRO A 101 -3.36 1.23 -3.10
C PRO A 101 -2.14 0.78 -2.28
N ALA A 102 -0.96 0.64 -2.91
CA ALA A 102 0.23 0.10 -2.26
C ALA A 102 1.55 0.84 -2.55
N ALA A 103 1.66 1.59 -3.65
CA ALA A 103 2.91 2.28 -3.97
C ALA A 103 3.18 3.48 -3.05
N THR A 104 4.23 3.39 -2.23
CA THR A 104 4.57 4.34 -1.14
C THR A 104 5.55 5.44 -1.55
N ILE A 105 6.25 5.30 -2.68
CA ILE A 105 7.38 6.18 -3.02
C ILE A 105 6.97 7.65 -3.16
N ASP A 106 7.61 8.51 -2.39
CA ASP A 106 7.23 9.92 -2.22
C ASP A 106 7.02 10.72 -3.51
N CYS A 107 7.86 10.47 -4.51
CA CYS A 107 7.88 11.25 -5.76
C CYS A 107 6.57 11.12 -6.54
N LEU A 108 5.83 10.01 -6.38
CA LEU A 108 4.58 9.79 -7.08
C LEU A 108 3.56 10.92 -6.87
N THR A 109 3.29 11.34 -5.64
CA THR A 109 2.31 12.39 -5.33
C THR A 109 2.92 13.79 -5.37
N LEU A 110 4.24 13.91 -5.18
CA LEU A 110 4.95 15.19 -5.28
C LEU A 110 5.09 15.68 -6.72
N GLU A 111 5.32 14.77 -7.68
CA GLU A 111 5.61 15.11 -9.08
C GLU A 111 4.41 14.88 -10.00
N HIS A 112 3.47 14.01 -9.62
CA HIS A 112 2.35 13.61 -10.47
C HIS A 112 0.98 13.93 -9.83
N PRO A 113 0.38 15.08 -10.15
CA PRO A 113 -0.90 15.51 -9.55
C PRO A 113 -2.11 14.67 -9.98
N ASN A 114 -1.96 13.76 -10.96
CA ASN A 114 -2.98 12.79 -11.35
C ASN A 114 -2.96 11.51 -10.49
N VAL A 115 -2.03 11.39 -9.53
CA VAL A 115 -1.92 10.23 -8.63
C VAL A 115 -2.75 10.45 -7.37
N PHE A 116 -3.52 9.42 -7.01
CA PHE A 116 -4.36 9.38 -5.81
C PHE A 116 -4.02 8.11 -5.02
N ARG A 117 -3.25 8.30 -3.94
CA ARG A 117 -2.71 7.22 -3.11
C ARG A 117 -3.61 6.93 -1.91
N PHE A 118 -3.88 5.65 -1.68
CA PHE A 118 -4.68 5.18 -0.55
C PHE A 118 -3.84 4.67 0.64
N CYS A 119 -2.56 4.36 0.42
CA CYS A 119 -1.62 3.96 1.48
C CYS A 119 -0.78 5.14 2.02
N PRO A 120 -0.09 4.97 3.16
CA PRO A 120 0.89 5.92 3.64
C PRO A 120 2.03 6.17 2.64
N SER A 121 2.65 7.35 2.71
CA SER A 121 3.88 7.67 1.99
C SER A 121 5.13 7.22 2.75
N ASP A 122 6.26 7.10 2.05
CA ASP A 122 7.56 6.83 2.70
C ASP A 122 7.89 7.89 3.75
N ARG A 123 7.57 9.18 3.52
CA ARG A 123 7.70 10.24 4.56
C ARG A 123 6.86 9.94 5.79
N GLN A 124 5.60 9.56 5.60
CA GLN A 124 4.67 9.25 6.70
C GLN A 124 5.18 8.04 7.48
N LEU A 125 5.52 6.94 6.79
CA LEU A 125 6.06 5.72 7.39
C LEU A 125 7.36 6.01 8.15
N ALA A 126 8.29 6.75 7.56
CA ALA A 126 9.51 7.16 8.24
C ALA A 126 9.19 7.96 9.51
N SER A 127 8.35 8.99 9.44
CA SER A 127 7.96 9.78 10.60
C SER A 127 7.37 8.91 11.73
N ASP A 128 6.45 8.01 11.39
CA ASP A 128 5.79 7.12 12.35
C ASP A 128 6.78 6.11 12.95
N LEU A 129 7.70 5.57 12.13
CA LEU A 129 8.79 4.71 12.59
C LEU A 129 9.67 5.43 13.61
N LEU A 130 10.19 6.61 13.28
CA LEU A 130 11.09 7.34 14.17
C LEU A 130 10.38 7.78 15.46
N ALA A 131 9.07 8.08 15.42
CA ALA A 131 8.28 8.33 16.61
C ALA A 131 8.19 7.08 17.49
N TRP A 132 7.95 5.91 16.91
CA TRP A 132 7.91 4.64 17.64
C TRP A 132 9.29 4.24 18.20
N LEU A 133 10.39 4.40 17.45
CA LEU A 133 11.74 4.12 17.96
C LEU A 133 12.08 4.97 19.21
N LYS A 134 11.56 6.19 19.30
CA LYS A 134 11.71 7.04 20.49
C LYS A 134 10.99 6.48 21.71
N THR A 135 9.79 5.91 21.57
CA THR A 135 9.09 5.27 22.70
C THR A 135 9.85 4.05 23.22
N ARG A 136 10.62 3.39 22.34
CA ARG A 136 11.54 2.29 22.68
C ARG A 136 12.87 2.73 23.30
N ASN A 137 13.14 4.04 23.35
CA ASN A 137 14.45 4.59 23.70
C ASN A 137 15.60 4.05 22.82
N TRP A 138 15.30 3.71 21.56
CA TRP A 138 16.29 3.35 20.55
C TRP A 138 16.69 4.59 19.75
N GLN A 139 17.77 5.23 20.21
CA GLN A 139 18.25 6.50 19.67
C GLN A 139 19.33 6.34 18.59
N VAL A 140 19.97 5.16 18.51
CA VAL A 140 21.05 4.86 17.58
C VAL A 140 20.63 3.71 16.67
N LEU A 141 20.51 4.00 15.37
CA LEU A 141 20.01 3.05 14.38
C LEU A 141 21.00 2.80 13.24
N HIS A 142 21.06 1.55 12.79
CA HIS A 142 21.60 1.19 11.48
C HIS A 142 20.44 1.13 10.49
N ILE A 143 20.65 1.62 9.27
CA ILE A 143 19.64 1.62 8.20
C ILE A 143 20.28 0.97 6.98
N ASP A 144 19.65 -0.09 6.51
CA ASP A 144 20.01 -0.86 5.33
C ASP A 144 18.79 -1.07 4.42
N ALA A 145 19.01 -1.50 3.18
CA ALA A 145 17.94 -1.71 2.21
C ALA A 145 18.29 -2.73 1.13
N ASP A 146 17.27 -3.25 0.46
CA ASP A 146 17.46 -4.01 -0.78
C ASP A 146 17.82 -3.09 -1.98
N ASP A 147 18.22 -3.67 -3.10
CA ASP A 147 18.62 -2.93 -4.31
C ASP A 147 17.45 -2.32 -5.09
N SER A 148 16.20 -2.44 -4.61
CA SER A 148 15.04 -1.91 -5.32
C SER A 148 14.91 -0.39 -5.15
N ALA A 149 14.27 0.30 -6.11
CA ALA A 149 14.05 1.74 -5.97
C ALA A 149 13.17 2.06 -4.74
N HIS A 150 12.22 1.18 -4.42
CA HIS A 150 11.42 1.26 -3.21
C HIS A 150 12.28 1.19 -1.94
N GLY A 151 13.11 0.15 -1.77
CA GLY A 151 13.95 -0.01 -0.58
C GLY A 151 14.92 1.15 -0.39
N GLN A 152 15.60 1.55 -1.48
CA GLN A 152 16.56 2.66 -1.46
C GLN A 152 15.90 4.02 -1.15
N ALA A 153 14.73 4.30 -1.74
CA ALA A 153 13.99 5.53 -1.47
C ALA A 153 13.51 5.60 -0.02
N LEU A 154 12.96 4.50 0.50
CA LEU A 154 12.45 4.42 1.86
C LEU A 154 13.60 4.52 2.89
N ALA A 155 14.72 3.84 2.68
CA ALA A 155 15.90 4.00 3.54
C ALA A 155 16.43 5.45 3.56
N SER A 156 16.39 6.14 2.41
CA SER A 156 16.74 7.56 2.32
C SER A 156 15.76 8.42 3.12
N ALA A 157 14.45 8.20 2.99
CA ALA A 157 13.42 8.88 3.76
C ALA A 157 13.60 8.68 5.28
N ILE A 158 13.86 7.44 5.71
CA ILE A 158 14.13 7.10 7.12
C ILE A 158 15.39 7.81 7.61
N ALA A 159 16.47 7.87 6.82
CA ALA A 159 17.70 8.55 7.21
C ALA A 159 17.52 10.07 7.36
N VAL A 160 16.71 10.70 6.48
CA VAL A 160 16.35 12.12 6.58
C VAL A 160 15.50 12.36 7.83
N ALA A 161 14.47 11.55 8.05
CA ALA A 161 13.58 11.66 9.20
C ALA A 161 14.33 11.41 10.53
N ALA A 162 15.26 10.45 10.57
CA ALA A 162 16.12 10.19 11.73
C ALA A 162 16.91 11.45 12.13
N ARG A 163 17.53 12.12 11.16
CA ARG A 163 18.27 13.37 11.39
C ARG A 163 17.36 14.47 11.95
N GLN A 164 16.17 14.64 11.37
CA GLN A 164 15.20 15.64 11.82
C GLN A 164 14.66 15.32 13.23
N ALA A 165 14.52 14.03 13.55
CA ALA A 165 14.04 13.56 14.83
C ALA A 165 15.13 13.55 15.93
N GLY A 166 16.40 13.81 15.59
CA GLY A 166 17.52 13.78 16.53
C GLY A 166 18.04 12.36 16.85
N LEU A 167 17.73 11.37 16.02
CA LEU A 167 18.23 10.00 16.15
C LEU A 167 19.54 9.84 15.37
N ARG A 168 20.51 9.14 15.95
CA ARG A 168 21.86 8.97 15.40
C ARG A 168 21.94 7.75 14.48
N ARG A 169 22.10 7.97 13.18
CA ARG A 169 22.45 6.89 12.24
C ARG A 169 23.91 6.46 12.43
N VAL A 170 24.16 5.15 12.42
CA VAL A 170 25.50 4.53 12.34
C VAL A 170 25.60 3.62 11.11
N PHE A 171 26.80 3.52 10.54
CA PHE A 171 27.05 2.65 9.38
C PHE A 171 27.42 1.23 9.78
N GLU A 172 28.09 1.04 10.92
CA GLU A 172 28.41 -0.28 11.44
C GLU A 172 27.23 -0.82 12.26
N PRO A 173 26.64 -1.98 11.91
CA PRO A 173 25.51 -2.55 12.65
C PRO A 173 25.81 -2.78 14.13
N ASP A 174 27.06 -3.06 14.50
CA ASP A 174 27.46 -3.30 15.88
C ASP A 174 27.45 -2.08 16.79
N GLN A 175 27.37 -0.88 16.21
CA GLN A 175 27.21 0.36 16.95
C GLN A 175 25.74 0.75 17.16
N ALA A 176 24.80 0.00 16.57
CA ALA A 176 23.38 0.31 16.59
C ALA A 176 22.65 -0.39 17.74
N GLN A 177 21.66 0.31 18.30
CA GLN A 177 20.68 -0.26 19.22
C GLN A 177 19.57 -1.03 18.47
N VAL A 178 19.23 -0.55 17.27
CA VAL A 178 18.21 -1.14 16.40
C VAL A 178 18.69 -1.09 14.96
N GLU A 179 18.35 -2.12 14.21
CA GLU A 179 18.55 -2.20 12.78
C GLU A 179 17.22 -2.00 12.06
N VAL A 180 17.22 -1.17 11.03
CA VAL A 180 16.06 -0.95 10.15
C VAL A 180 16.44 -1.43 8.76
N PHE A 181 15.64 -2.34 8.20
CA PHE A 181 15.82 -2.85 6.84
C PHE A 181 14.61 -2.47 5.99
N ALA A 182 14.85 -1.66 4.95
CA ALA A 182 13.84 -1.23 4.00
C ALA A 182 13.90 -2.05 2.72
N GLY A 183 12.85 -2.79 2.40
CA GLY A 183 12.86 -3.60 1.19
C GLY A 183 11.61 -4.42 0.98
N ARG A 184 11.60 -5.11 -0.15
CA ARG A 184 10.51 -6.00 -0.55
C ARG A 184 10.44 -7.23 0.35
N LEU A 185 9.31 -7.93 0.29
CA LEU A 185 9.01 -9.09 1.16
C LEU A 185 10.12 -10.14 1.15
N GLN A 186 10.59 -10.55 -0.03
CA GLN A 186 11.61 -11.59 -0.15
C GLN A 186 12.93 -11.15 0.50
N ALA A 187 13.45 -9.98 0.14
CA ALA A 187 14.69 -9.45 0.68
C ALA A 187 14.61 -9.24 2.19
N SER A 188 13.48 -8.71 2.68
CA SER A 188 13.23 -8.53 4.12
C SER A 188 13.25 -9.85 4.87
N ARG A 189 12.67 -10.92 4.29
CA ARG A 189 12.67 -12.25 4.88
C ARG A 189 14.07 -12.87 4.89
N GLU A 190 14.79 -12.79 3.77
CA GLU A 190 16.16 -13.30 3.66
C GLU A 190 17.10 -12.59 4.64
N HIS A 191 16.97 -11.26 4.74
CA HIS A 191 17.71 -10.44 5.70
C HIS A 191 17.42 -10.89 7.14
N TRP A 192 16.15 -10.95 7.54
CA TRP A 192 15.77 -11.41 8.88
C TRP A 192 16.33 -12.80 9.21
N ILE A 193 16.19 -13.77 8.29
CA ILE A 193 16.73 -15.13 8.46
C ILE A 193 18.25 -15.09 8.66
N ALA A 194 18.97 -14.35 7.83
CA ALA A 194 20.43 -14.24 7.93
C ALA A 194 20.87 -13.63 9.26
N ARG A 195 20.19 -12.58 9.74
CA ARG A 195 20.47 -11.96 11.05
C ARG A 195 20.27 -12.97 12.18
N ARG A 196 19.17 -13.72 12.19
CA ARG A 196 18.92 -14.72 13.24
C ARG A 196 19.87 -15.92 13.16
N GLN A 197 20.21 -16.40 11.96
CA GLN A 197 21.20 -17.47 11.77
C GLN A 197 22.61 -17.08 12.22
N SER A 198 22.96 -15.79 12.16
CA SER A 198 24.23 -15.28 12.70
C SER A 198 24.28 -15.23 14.24
N GLY A 199 23.17 -15.54 14.92
CA GLY A 199 23.05 -15.43 16.38
C GLY A 199 22.76 -14.01 16.86
N SER A 200 22.43 -13.06 15.96
CA SER A 200 22.12 -11.69 16.35
C SER A 200 20.80 -11.62 17.10
N THR A 201 20.84 -11.08 18.32
CA THR A 201 19.67 -10.73 19.13
C THR A 201 19.30 -9.25 19.02
N ARG A 202 20.02 -8.47 18.21
CA ARG A 202 19.72 -7.05 18.00
C ARG A 202 18.28 -6.86 17.51
N PRO A 203 17.56 -5.84 18.02
CA PRO A 203 16.30 -5.42 17.46
C PRO A 203 16.37 -5.12 15.98
N LEU A 204 15.42 -5.66 15.22
CA LEU A 204 15.28 -5.51 13.79
C LEU A 204 13.88 -4.99 13.48
N VAL A 205 13.79 -3.92 12.69
CA VAL A 205 12.54 -3.40 12.16
C VAL A 205 12.57 -3.53 10.65
N LEU A 206 11.62 -4.29 10.11
CA LEU A 206 11.36 -4.40 8.67
C LEU A 206 10.28 -3.39 8.25
N THR A 207 10.24 -3.02 6.98
CA THR A 207 9.25 -2.07 6.45
C THR A 207 8.02 -2.76 5.86
N ASP A 208 7.16 -1.97 5.22
CA ASP A 208 5.77 -2.24 4.88
C ASP A 208 5.55 -3.53 4.09
N ASP A 209 6.40 -3.82 3.10
CA ASP A 209 6.30 -5.05 2.31
C ASP A 209 6.50 -6.33 3.13
N ALA A 210 7.20 -6.25 4.27
CA ALA A 210 7.36 -7.35 5.20
C ALA A 210 6.14 -7.57 6.10
N ALA A 211 5.15 -6.67 6.10
CA ALA A 211 3.90 -6.82 6.85
C ALA A 211 3.02 -7.85 6.15
N SER A 212 3.42 -9.11 6.20
CA SER A 212 2.82 -10.19 5.41
C SER A 212 2.91 -11.52 6.17
N PRO A 213 1.90 -12.39 6.09
CA PRO A 213 1.99 -13.74 6.65
C PRO A 213 3.10 -14.58 5.99
N TYR A 214 3.63 -14.14 4.84
CA TYR A 214 4.72 -14.81 4.14
C TYR A 214 6.12 -14.42 4.59
N LEU A 215 6.24 -13.45 5.50
CA LEU A 215 7.51 -13.16 6.17
C LEU A 215 8.02 -14.41 6.92
N GLY A 216 7.10 -15.17 7.52
CA GLY A 216 7.38 -16.35 8.33
C GLY A 216 6.92 -16.16 9.76
N ASN A 217 7.38 -17.05 10.65
CA ASN A 217 7.10 -17.00 12.08
C ASN A 217 8.42 -17.04 12.86
N ALA A 218 8.50 -16.26 13.93
CA ALA A 218 9.65 -16.22 14.82
C ALA A 218 9.63 -17.36 15.84
N GLN A 219 10.81 -17.79 16.31
CA GLN A 219 10.91 -18.68 17.48
C GLN A 219 10.49 -17.93 18.76
N ALA A 220 10.11 -18.66 19.83
CA ALA A 220 9.61 -18.08 21.08
C ALA A 220 10.56 -17.06 21.75
N ASP A 221 11.85 -17.18 21.47
CA ASP A 221 12.95 -16.34 21.96
C ASP A 221 13.33 -15.19 21.01
N ASP A 222 12.92 -15.23 19.74
CA ASP A 222 13.01 -14.07 18.84
C ASP A 222 11.91 -13.06 19.21
N ARG A 223 12.26 -12.17 20.14
CA ARG A 223 11.35 -11.18 20.70
C ARG A 223 11.61 -9.77 20.18
N ASP A 224 12.57 -9.59 19.29
CA ASP A 224 13.05 -8.26 18.89
C ASP A 224 12.93 -8.02 17.37
N THR A 225 12.09 -8.79 16.68
CA THR A 225 11.72 -8.53 15.28
C THR A 225 10.38 -7.81 15.21
N TYR A 226 10.37 -6.65 14.55
CA TYR A 226 9.21 -5.81 14.35
C TYR A 226 9.04 -5.49 12.86
N VAL A 227 7.83 -5.10 12.50
CA VAL A 227 7.49 -4.62 11.15
C VAL A 227 6.67 -3.35 11.30
N ILE A 228 6.99 -2.30 10.54
CA ILE A 228 6.10 -1.14 10.35
C ILE A 228 5.52 -1.18 8.95
N GLY A 229 4.26 -0.76 8.78
CA GLY A 229 3.51 -0.89 7.54
C GLY A 229 2.06 -0.46 7.71
N PHE A 230 1.17 -0.83 6.79
CA PHE A 230 -0.16 -0.22 6.69
C PHE A 230 -1.11 -0.69 7.79
N GLY A 231 -1.75 0.26 8.46
CA GLY A 231 -2.61 -0.04 9.59
C GLY A 231 -3.85 -0.86 9.24
N VAL A 232 -4.22 -1.77 10.15
CA VAL A 232 -5.43 -2.61 10.03
C VAL A 232 -6.51 -2.05 10.96
N ALA A 233 -7.71 -1.83 10.42
CA ALA A 233 -8.85 -1.35 11.21
C ALA A 233 -9.23 -2.36 12.32
N GLY A 234 -9.61 -1.87 13.50
CA GLY A 234 -9.93 -2.69 14.68
C GLY A 234 -8.87 -2.67 15.80
N LEU A 235 -7.77 -1.94 15.63
CA LEU A 235 -6.76 -1.67 16.68
C LEU A 235 -6.77 -0.22 17.17
N ALA A 236 -7.25 0.70 16.33
CA ALA A 236 -7.69 2.03 16.74
C ALA A 236 -9.21 1.97 16.93
N GLU A 237 -9.73 2.70 17.92
CA GLU A 237 -11.15 2.80 18.29
C GLU A 237 -12.03 3.28 17.11
N GLU A 238 -12.35 2.38 16.16
CA GLU A 238 -13.35 2.63 15.12
C GLU A 238 -14.66 1.91 15.45
N PRO A 239 -15.83 2.54 15.19
CA PRO A 239 -17.13 1.92 15.46
C PRO A 239 -17.32 0.63 14.65
N GLU A 240 -17.80 -0.43 15.31
CA GLU A 240 -17.92 -1.81 14.80
C GLU A 240 -18.80 -2.03 13.54
N SER A 241 -19.43 -1.01 12.96
CA SER A 241 -20.65 -1.27 12.16
C SER A 241 -20.48 -1.43 10.65
N SER A 242 -19.26 -1.43 10.10
CA SER A 242 -19.06 -1.37 8.64
C SER A 242 -17.88 -2.16 8.08
N SER A 243 -16.74 -2.19 8.77
CA SER A 243 -15.59 -3.04 8.41
C SER A 243 -15.89 -4.53 8.63
N GLY A 244 -16.79 -4.83 9.58
CA GLY A 244 -17.22 -6.19 9.92
C GLY A 244 -17.80 -6.94 8.73
N GLN A 245 -18.77 -6.36 7.99
CA GLN A 245 -19.46 -7.09 6.91
C GLN A 245 -18.51 -7.54 5.79
N ALA A 246 -17.63 -6.67 5.31
CA ALA A 246 -16.69 -7.01 4.25
C ALA A 246 -15.60 -7.99 4.73
N THR A 247 -15.19 -7.88 6.00
CA THR A 247 -14.21 -8.78 6.63
C THR A 247 -14.82 -10.17 6.86
N ASP A 248 -16.04 -10.24 7.39
CA ASP A 248 -16.79 -11.47 7.59
C ASP A 248 -17.03 -12.19 6.27
N PHE A 249 -17.42 -11.45 5.23
CA PHE A 249 -17.63 -12.02 3.91
C PHE A 249 -16.32 -12.54 3.29
N HIS A 250 -15.21 -11.83 3.50
CA HIS A 250 -13.88 -12.32 3.11
C HIS A 250 -13.53 -13.63 3.84
N GLN A 251 -13.75 -13.69 5.16
CA GLN A 251 -13.50 -14.90 5.95
C GLN A 251 -14.39 -16.08 5.50
N GLN A 252 -15.67 -15.82 5.18
CA GLN A 252 -16.58 -16.84 4.66
C GLN A 252 -16.13 -17.36 3.28
N LEU A 253 -15.70 -16.46 2.39
CA LEU A 253 -15.33 -16.80 1.01
C LEU A 253 -13.96 -17.49 0.91
N TYR A 254 -12.99 -17.08 1.75
CA TYR A 254 -11.59 -17.53 1.63
C TYR A 254 -11.10 -18.37 2.81
N GLY A 255 -11.90 -18.55 3.86
CA GLY A 255 -11.50 -19.28 5.06
C GLY A 255 -10.37 -18.61 5.85
N ALA A 256 -10.05 -17.35 5.56
CA ALA A 256 -8.96 -16.62 6.19
C ALA A 256 -9.29 -15.13 6.32
N MET A 257 -8.74 -14.50 7.36
CA MET A 257 -8.87 -13.07 7.57
C MET A 257 -8.18 -12.29 6.44
N PRO A 258 -8.66 -11.07 6.12
CA PRO A 258 -7.99 -10.22 5.17
C PRO A 258 -6.54 -9.93 5.58
N GLN A 259 -5.67 -9.81 4.58
CA GLN A 259 -4.26 -9.51 4.76
C GLN A 259 -4.01 -8.00 4.64
N THR A 260 -2.77 -7.57 4.87
CA THR A 260 -2.28 -6.22 4.56
C THR A 260 -2.71 -5.81 3.16
N TYR A 261 -2.91 -4.49 2.94
CA TYR A 261 -3.40 -3.89 1.70
C TYR A 261 -4.91 -4.04 1.44
N TYR A 262 -5.62 -4.85 2.22
CA TYR A 262 -7.04 -5.10 2.01
C TYR A 262 -7.90 -3.85 2.26
N ARG A 263 -7.60 -3.12 3.34
CA ARG A 263 -8.34 -1.90 3.69
C ARG A 263 -8.20 -0.84 2.60
N GLU A 264 -6.97 -0.58 2.16
CA GLU A 264 -6.65 0.40 1.12
C GLU A 264 -7.32 0.01 -0.20
N SER A 265 -7.27 -1.27 -0.56
CA SER A 265 -7.96 -1.81 -1.73
C SER A 265 -9.47 -1.62 -1.64
N LEU A 266 -10.06 -1.88 -0.47
CA LEU A 266 -11.50 -1.79 -0.27
C LEU A 266 -12.00 -0.33 -0.24
N LEU A 267 -11.27 0.59 0.41
CA LEU A 267 -11.53 2.04 0.33
C LEU A 267 -11.52 2.54 -1.11
N MET A 268 -10.51 2.12 -1.87
CA MET A 268 -10.39 2.45 -3.29
C MET A 268 -11.54 1.88 -4.12
N LEU A 269 -12.00 0.66 -3.83
CA LEU A 269 -13.16 0.06 -4.50
C LEU A 269 -14.48 0.77 -4.15
N TYR A 270 -14.64 1.29 -2.92
CA TYR A 270 -15.78 2.16 -2.58
C TYR A 270 -15.77 3.46 -3.39
N VAL A 271 -14.62 4.14 -3.45
CA VAL A 271 -14.45 5.33 -4.30
C VAL A 271 -14.77 5.00 -5.76
N LEU A 272 -14.27 3.87 -6.26
CA LEU A 272 -14.53 3.43 -7.62
C LEU A 272 -16.01 3.15 -7.88
N GLY A 273 -16.72 2.55 -6.93
CA GLY A 273 -18.17 2.33 -7.02
C GLY A 273 -18.96 3.64 -7.12
N VAL A 274 -18.54 4.68 -6.38
CA VAL A 274 -19.12 6.03 -6.49
C VAL A 274 -18.87 6.62 -7.88
N LEU A 275 -17.64 6.54 -8.39
CA LEU A 275 -17.29 7.03 -9.72
C LEU A 275 -18.05 6.28 -10.82
N ALA A 276 -18.15 4.96 -10.73
CA ALA A 276 -18.84 4.11 -11.71
C ALA A 276 -20.36 4.35 -11.76
N ASN A 277 -20.97 4.78 -10.66
CA ASN A 277 -22.38 5.17 -10.59
C ASN A 277 -22.64 6.64 -10.94
N SER A 278 -21.60 7.44 -11.16
CA SER A 278 -21.75 8.84 -11.51
C SER A 278 -22.08 9.03 -13.00
N THR A 279 -22.43 10.25 -13.37
CA THR A 279 -22.55 10.69 -14.77
C THR A 279 -21.29 11.44 -15.26
N LEU A 280 -20.17 11.32 -14.53
CA LEU A 280 -18.93 12.02 -14.85
C LEU A 280 -18.33 11.51 -16.16
N ARG A 281 -17.79 12.42 -16.95
CA ARG A 281 -16.96 12.10 -18.11
C ARG A 281 -15.52 11.84 -17.66
N LYS A 282 -14.74 11.14 -18.49
CA LYS A 282 -13.32 10.86 -18.25
C LYS A 282 -12.53 12.08 -17.78
N ALA A 283 -12.69 13.22 -18.45
CA ALA A 283 -11.99 14.47 -18.14
C ALA A 283 -12.35 15.08 -16.77
N GLU A 284 -13.44 14.62 -16.14
CA GLU A 284 -13.93 15.13 -14.85
C GLU A 284 -13.48 14.24 -13.67
N LEU A 285 -12.95 13.04 -13.94
CA LEU A 285 -12.60 12.07 -12.89
C LEU A 285 -11.50 12.59 -11.96
N SER A 286 -10.42 13.18 -12.50
CA SER A 286 -9.35 13.76 -11.66
C SER A 286 -9.88 14.88 -10.77
N ALA A 287 -10.73 15.76 -11.31
CA ALA A 287 -11.33 16.84 -10.52
C ALA A 287 -12.29 16.28 -9.44
N ALA A 288 -13.05 15.23 -9.74
CA ALA A 288 -13.89 14.57 -8.75
C ALA A 288 -13.08 13.97 -7.61
N LEU A 289 -11.98 13.27 -7.93
CA LEU A 289 -11.07 12.70 -6.94
C LEU A 289 -10.42 13.78 -6.06
N SER A 290 -10.00 14.92 -6.63
CA SER A 290 -9.37 16.00 -5.86
C SER A 290 -10.33 16.78 -4.97
N ASN A 291 -11.61 16.89 -5.34
CA ASN A 291 -12.54 17.84 -4.70
C ASN A 291 -13.68 17.19 -3.91
N THR A 292 -13.79 15.86 -3.92
CA THR A 292 -14.88 15.15 -3.26
C THR A 292 -14.40 14.47 -1.98
N ILE A 293 -15.23 14.55 -0.94
CA ILE A 293 -15.12 13.69 0.24
C ILE A 293 -16.03 12.49 0.00
N PHE A 294 -15.45 11.30 -0.17
CA PHE A 294 -16.19 10.07 -0.37
C PHE A 294 -16.53 9.47 1.00
N ASN A 295 -17.82 9.33 1.28
CA ASN A 295 -18.27 8.63 2.48
C ASN A 295 -18.27 7.13 2.20
N THR A 296 -17.45 6.37 2.93
CA THR A 296 -17.40 4.91 2.83
C THR A 296 -17.75 4.30 4.17
N PRO A 297 -18.23 3.04 4.20
CA PRO A 297 -18.41 2.33 5.45
C PRO A 297 -17.10 2.30 6.29
N LEU A 298 -15.92 2.25 5.67
CA LEU A 298 -14.62 2.22 6.35
C LEU A 298 -14.07 3.61 6.77
N GLY A 299 -14.92 4.64 6.74
CA GLY A 299 -14.55 6.03 7.03
C GLY A 299 -14.51 6.92 5.78
N LEU A 300 -14.17 8.19 6.00
CA LEU A 300 -14.10 9.19 4.93
C LEU A 300 -12.82 9.01 4.09
N VAL A 301 -12.97 9.05 2.77
CA VAL A 301 -11.83 9.16 1.84
C VAL A 301 -11.82 10.56 1.25
N SER A 302 -10.71 11.25 1.41
CA SER A 302 -10.41 12.51 0.75
C SER A 302 -8.90 12.63 0.58
N PHE A 303 -8.47 13.39 -0.42
CA PHE A 303 -7.07 13.51 -0.79
C PHE A 303 -6.53 14.90 -0.49
N ASP A 304 -5.30 14.96 0.02
CA ASP A 304 -4.50 16.17 0.12
C ASP A 304 -3.32 16.04 -0.83
N ARG A 305 -3.31 16.80 -1.93
CA ARG A 305 -2.28 16.68 -2.98
C ARG A 305 -2.05 15.22 -3.40
N GLY A 306 -3.13 14.46 -3.58
CA GLY A 306 -3.09 13.06 -3.98
C GLY A 306 -2.88 12.06 -2.83
N GLU A 307 -2.61 12.48 -1.60
CA GLU A 307 -2.43 11.56 -0.46
C GLU A 307 -3.74 11.40 0.34
N CYS A 308 -4.20 10.17 0.53
CA CYS A 308 -5.42 9.89 1.31
C CYS A 308 -5.23 10.28 2.78
N ARG A 309 -6.07 11.19 3.29
CA ARG A 309 -5.98 11.70 4.68
C ARG A 309 -6.18 10.63 5.76
N GLY A 310 -6.88 9.54 5.44
CA GLY A 310 -7.18 8.44 6.35
C GLY A 310 -6.20 7.26 6.27
N ALA A 311 -5.07 7.43 5.58
CA ALA A 311 -4.00 6.44 5.55
C ALA A 311 -3.14 6.55 6.82
N PHE A 312 -2.80 5.42 7.44
CA PHE A 312 -1.99 5.38 8.65
C PHE A 312 -1.14 4.11 8.72
N ASN A 313 -0.08 4.14 9.52
CA ASN A 313 0.78 3.00 9.77
C ASN A 313 0.46 2.32 11.11
N SER A 314 0.92 1.08 11.26
CA SER A 314 0.95 0.37 12.53
C SER A 314 2.25 -0.40 12.66
N VAL A 315 2.59 -0.79 13.89
CA VAL A 315 3.75 -1.64 14.17
C VAL A 315 3.27 -3.01 14.62
N TRP A 316 3.85 -4.05 14.06
CA TRP A 316 3.64 -5.44 14.48
C TRP A 316 4.93 -6.02 15.02
N LYS A 317 4.78 -6.96 15.92
CA LYS A 317 5.84 -7.82 16.42
C LYS A 317 5.71 -9.19 15.77
N LEU A 318 6.80 -9.72 15.25
CA LEU A 318 6.83 -11.07 14.72
C LEU A 318 6.90 -12.08 15.87
N GLY A 319 6.00 -13.06 15.88
CA GLY A 319 5.95 -14.13 16.89
C GLY A 319 5.74 -15.52 16.27
N GLU A 320 5.53 -16.52 17.14
CA GLU A 320 5.38 -17.93 16.75
C GLU A 320 4.21 -18.22 15.82
N ARG A 321 3.20 -17.34 15.83
CA ARG A 321 1.99 -17.44 15.01
C ARG A 321 1.94 -16.37 13.91
N GLY A 322 3.04 -15.68 13.66
CA GLY A 322 3.14 -14.59 12.69
C GLY A 322 3.09 -13.22 13.36
N LEU A 323 2.65 -12.21 12.61
CA LEU A 323 2.63 -10.82 13.04
C LEU A 323 1.49 -10.55 14.03
N VAL A 324 1.83 -9.97 15.18
CA VAL A 324 0.90 -9.54 16.22
C VAL A 324 1.01 -8.02 16.39
N PRO A 325 -0.10 -7.27 16.41
CA PRO A 325 -0.05 -5.83 16.62
C PRO A 325 0.64 -5.43 17.92
N VAL A 326 1.46 -4.39 17.87
CA VAL A 326 2.02 -3.75 19.07
C VAL A 326 1.00 -2.74 19.58
N THR A 327 0.35 -3.06 20.69
CA THR A 327 -0.51 -2.13 21.44
C THR A 327 0.34 -1.47 22.54
N GLU A 328 0.85 -0.27 22.29
CA GLU A 328 1.58 0.54 23.28
C GLU A 328 1.02 1.96 23.32
#